data_AF-A0A5N9FPY4-F1
#
_entry.id   AF-A0A5N9FPY4-F1
#
_cell.length_a   1.000
_cell.length_b   1.000
_cell.length_c   1.000
_cell.angle_alpha   90.00
_cell.angle_beta   90.00
_cell.angle_gamma   90.00
#
_symmetry.space_group_name_H-M   'P 1'
#
loop_
_entity.id
_entity.type
_entity.pdbx_description
1 polymer ?
#
loop_
_entity_poly.entity_id
_entity_poly.type
_entity_poly.pdbx_seq_one_letter_code
_entity_poly.pdbx_strand_id
1 'polypeptide(L)'
;MVTTCLIVEELSKKCPSTAMCYKMHIEGAEIVSRIPTEYQVKQFVEPLAKGEVFIAAPGGESNGPGDDWTPVRTVSAVTKVPGGYQLDAIRKAFVTSAGHVTHFEFQCRIGEETPQTSASRLFIEANKIDWEIVAPWDGLGMRGNSSSPIIFSGFVPEENRLGPEHTVLDIADPFVRPVIALTYAAAYLGIASGAFEIAMVEMPRMYRSGARRIDNAINQRRMAEMGAQIEAARALMLAVASSYDEERSTSNLPYFQSKVTCSEAAVRVTQDLMTAFGGTAFAGRLPFERYFRDARAGIVMGMANDVAYQNMIPLMFPEA
;
A
#
# COMPACT_ATOMS: atom_id res chain seq x y z
N MET A 1 -13.14 2.99 8.87
CA MET A 1 -11.83 3.46 8.37
C MET A 1 -10.96 4.05 9.46
N VAL A 2 -11.47 4.90 10.37
CA VAL A 2 -10.68 5.47 11.48
C VAL A 2 -9.93 4.38 12.25
N THR A 3 -10.64 3.34 12.70
CA THR A 3 -10.04 2.19 13.40
C THR A 3 -8.96 1.50 12.57
N THR A 4 -9.23 1.24 11.29
CA THR A 4 -8.29 0.59 10.37
C THR A 4 -7.01 1.42 10.22
N CYS A 5 -7.11 2.74 10.04
CA CYS A 5 -5.96 3.63 9.94
C CYS A 5 -5.12 3.61 11.21
N LEU A 6 -5.74 3.67 12.39
CA LEU A 6 -5.02 3.62 13.66
C LEU A 6 -4.25 2.30 13.85
N ILE A 7 -4.86 1.17 13.49
CA ILE A 7 -4.19 -0.15 13.55
C ILE A 7 -2.98 -0.17 12.60
N VAL A 8 -3.15 0.29 11.35
CA VAL A 8 -2.06 0.30 10.37
C VAL A 8 -0.93 1.25 10.80
N GLU A 9 -1.26 2.43 11.33
CA GLU A 9 -0.27 3.37 11.85
C GLU A 9 0.55 2.73 12.98
N GLU A 10 -0.11 2.13 13.98
CA GLU A 10 0.56 1.51 15.13
C GLU A 10 1.45 0.32 14.74
N LEU A 11 1.01 -0.53 13.82
CA LEU A 11 1.85 -1.60 13.28
C LEU A 11 3.09 -1.02 12.59
N SER A 12 2.91 0.03 11.78
CA SER A 12 3.98 0.63 10.99
C SER A 12 5.00 1.37 11.86
N LYS A 13 4.58 1.93 13.00
CA LYS A 13 5.49 2.48 14.00
C LYS A 13 6.57 1.48 14.43
N LYS A 14 6.28 0.18 14.43
CA LYS A 14 7.23 -0.87 14.83
C LYS A 14 7.87 -1.59 13.65
N CYS A 15 7.06 -1.98 12.66
CA CYS A 15 7.53 -2.67 11.46
C CYS A 15 6.72 -2.21 10.21
N PRO A 16 7.27 -1.29 9.41
CA PRO A 16 6.61 -0.81 8.20
C PRO A 16 6.28 -1.92 7.19
N SER A 17 7.16 -2.92 7.05
CA SER A 17 6.94 -4.07 6.17
C SER A 17 5.73 -4.90 6.59
N THR A 18 5.59 -5.20 7.90
CA THR A 18 4.44 -5.94 8.42
C THR A 18 3.13 -5.16 8.24
N ALA A 19 3.15 -3.86 8.50
CA ALA A 19 2.00 -3.01 8.27
C ALA A 19 1.59 -2.98 6.79
N MET A 20 2.56 -3.00 5.88
CA MET A 20 2.32 -3.08 4.44
C MET A 20 1.68 -4.43 4.05
N CYS A 21 2.17 -5.56 4.57
CA CYS A 21 1.53 -6.86 4.35
C CYS A 21 0.08 -6.88 4.86
N TYR A 22 -0.15 -6.33 6.05
CA TYR A 22 -1.49 -6.25 6.65
C TYR A 22 -2.46 -5.39 5.83
N LYS A 23 -2.05 -4.18 5.41
CA LYS A 23 -2.93 -3.32 4.59
C LYS A 23 -3.22 -3.93 3.22
N MET A 24 -2.26 -4.63 2.61
CA MET A 24 -2.45 -5.27 1.30
C MET A 24 -3.45 -6.42 1.41
N HIS A 25 -3.43 -7.15 2.52
CA HIS A 25 -4.45 -8.15 2.81
C HIS A 25 -5.85 -7.55 2.97
N ILE A 26 -5.99 -6.45 3.72
CA ILE A 26 -7.28 -5.76 3.87
C ILE A 26 -7.80 -5.27 2.51
N GLU A 27 -6.93 -4.66 1.71
CA GLU A 27 -7.28 -4.17 0.37
C GLU A 27 -7.78 -5.31 -0.53
N GLY A 28 -7.08 -6.45 -0.57
CA GLY A 28 -7.48 -7.60 -1.38
C GLY A 28 -8.75 -8.29 -0.88
N ALA A 29 -9.13 -8.11 0.39
CA ALA A 29 -10.37 -8.64 0.95
C ALA A 29 -11.60 -7.81 0.61
N GLU A 30 -11.43 -6.56 0.19
CA GLU A 30 -12.52 -5.57 0.26
C GLU A 30 -13.69 -5.91 -0.67
N ILE A 31 -13.42 -6.21 -1.95
CA ILE A 31 -14.47 -6.44 -2.94
C ILE A 31 -15.25 -7.73 -2.61
N VAL A 32 -14.53 -8.83 -2.35
CA VAL A 32 -15.17 -10.11 -2.02
C VAL A 32 -15.97 -10.04 -0.72
N SER A 33 -15.58 -9.17 0.22
CA SER A 33 -16.33 -8.99 1.47
C SER A 33 -17.59 -8.15 1.31
N ARG A 34 -17.66 -7.25 0.32
CA ARG A 34 -18.78 -6.30 0.17
C ARG A 34 -19.80 -6.66 -0.88
N ILE A 35 -19.37 -7.25 -1.99
CA ILE A 35 -20.25 -7.64 -3.08
C ILE A 35 -20.08 -9.12 -3.48
N PRO A 36 -20.09 -10.07 -2.52
CA PRO A 36 -19.94 -11.49 -2.84
C PRO A 36 -21.19 -12.05 -3.53
N THR A 37 -20.98 -13.09 -4.35
CA THR A 37 -22.04 -14.05 -4.69
C THR A 37 -22.25 -15.07 -3.57
N GLU A 38 -23.36 -15.84 -3.59
CA GLU A 38 -23.59 -16.91 -2.61
C GLU A 38 -22.45 -17.95 -2.57
N TYR A 39 -21.87 -18.23 -3.74
CA TYR A 39 -20.69 -19.10 -3.85
C TYR A 39 -19.49 -18.48 -3.11
N GLN A 40 -19.20 -17.21 -3.39
CA GLN A 40 -18.06 -16.49 -2.80
C GLN A 40 -18.22 -16.30 -1.30
N VAL A 41 -19.44 -16.15 -0.77
CA VAL A 41 -19.68 -16.15 0.68
C VAL A 41 -19.16 -17.43 1.31
N LYS A 42 -19.59 -18.59 0.79
CA LYS A 42 -19.24 -19.90 1.35
C LYS A 42 -17.76 -20.25 1.15
N GLN A 43 -17.22 -19.94 -0.03
CA GLN A 43 -15.86 -20.36 -0.39
C GLN A 43 -14.77 -19.39 0.06
N PHE A 44 -15.07 -18.08 0.13
CA PHE A 44 -14.04 -17.06 0.38
C PHE A 44 -14.31 -16.25 1.64
N VAL A 45 -15.52 -15.72 1.83
CA VAL A 45 -15.82 -14.82 2.96
C VAL A 45 -15.82 -15.57 4.29
N GLU A 46 -16.43 -16.76 4.36
CA GLU A 46 -16.45 -17.56 5.59
C GLU A 46 -15.04 -18.00 6.04
N PRO A 47 -14.16 -18.54 5.17
CA PRO A 47 -12.76 -18.80 5.55
C PRO A 47 -11.97 -17.55 5.91
N LEU A 48 -12.21 -16.43 5.19
CA LEU A 48 -11.58 -15.14 5.50
C LEU A 48 -11.93 -14.68 6.92
N ALA A 49 -13.21 -14.76 7.31
CA ALA A 49 -13.66 -14.41 8.66
C ALA A 49 -13.07 -15.30 9.76
N LYS A 50 -12.65 -16.53 9.43
CA LYS A 50 -11.97 -17.46 10.34
C LYS A 50 -10.46 -17.24 10.42
N GLY A 51 -9.90 -16.33 9.60
CA GLY A 51 -8.46 -16.08 9.53
C GLY A 51 -7.68 -17.15 8.76
N GLU A 52 -8.36 -17.96 7.94
CA GLU A 52 -7.75 -19.02 7.12
C GLU A 52 -7.20 -18.48 5.80
N VAL A 53 -7.53 -17.24 5.45
CA VAL A 53 -7.18 -16.59 4.18
C VAL A 53 -6.20 -15.45 4.41
N PHE A 54 -5.05 -15.52 3.75
CA PHE A 54 -4.11 -14.41 3.58
C PHE A 54 -3.97 -14.07 2.09
N ILE A 55 -4.05 -12.77 1.77
CA ILE A 55 -4.29 -12.27 0.41
C ILE A 55 -3.15 -11.37 -0.04
N ALA A 56 -2.69 -11.55 -1.28
CA ALA A 56 -1.92 -10.55 -2.02
C ALA A 56 -2.81 -9.94 -3.11
N ALA A 57 -2.60 -8.67 -3.46
CA ALA A 57 -3.34 -7.98 -4.51
C ALA A 57 -2.42 -7.64 -5.70
N PRO A 58 -2.12 -8.61 -6.59
CA PRO A 58 -1.26 -8.37 -7.74
C PRO A 58 -1.97 -7.51 -8.81
N GLY A 59 -1.72 -6.20 -8.77
CA GLY A 59 -2.21 -5.24 -9.77
C GLY A 59 -1.14 -4.55 -10.61
N GLY A 60 0.06 -4.37 -10.06
CA GLY A 60 1.17 -3.69 -10.74
C GLY A 60 1.79 -4.52 -11.85
N GLU A 61 2.16 -3.85 -12.94
CA GLU A 61 2.96 -4.39 -14.04
C GLU A 61 4.09 -3.40 -14.35
N SER A 62 5.19 -3.93 -14.89
CA SER A 62 6.33 -3.11 -15.31
C SER A 62 6.46 -3.14 -16.83
N ASN A 63 7.01 -2.06 -17.40
CA ASN A 63 7.28 -2.01 -18.82
C ASN A 63 8.37 -3.03 -19.18
N GLY A 64 8.28 -3.66 -20.35
CA GLY A 64 9.37 -4.46 -20.91
C GLY A 64 9.65 -5.84 -20.26
N PRO A 65 10.60 -6.59 -20.85
CA PRO A 65 11.14 -7.82 -20.29
C PRO A 65 12.32 -7.57 -19.32
N GLY A 66 12.52 -8.47 -18.35
CA GLY A 66 13.71 -8.45 -17.49
C GLY A 66 13.63 -7.54 -16.27
N ASP A 67 14.58 -6.62 -16.14
CA ASP A 67 14.82 -5.73 -15.00
C ASP A 67 14.26 -4.31 -15.20
N ASP A 68 13.47 -4.05 -16.26
CA ASP A 68 12.70 -2.82 -16.35
C ASP A 68 11.51 -2.90 -15.37
N TRP A 69 11.67 -2.18 -14.26
CA TRP A 69 10.73 -2.09 -13.16
C TRP A 69 9.86 -0.83 -13.24
N THR A 70 9.91 -0.11 -14.37
CA THR A 70 9.13 1.12 -14.56
C THR A 70 7.64 0.78 -14.48
N PRO A 71 6.90 1.32 -13.49
CA PRO A 71 5.48 1.01 -13.36
C PRO A 71 4.74 1.55 -14.58
N VAL A 72 3.90 0.70 -15.16
CA VAL A 72 3.04 1.06 -16.28
C VAL A 72 1.58 0.97 -15.86
N ARG A 73 0.74 1.82 -16.44
CA ARG A 73 -0.72 1.75 -16.24
C ARG A 73 -1.36 0.62 -17.06
N THR A 74 -0.57 -0.28 -17.62
CA THR A 74 -1.08 -1.41 -18.38
C THR A 74 -1.42 -2.56 -17.45
N VAL A 75 -2.54 -3.19 -17.74
CA VAL A 75 -2.99 -4.42 -17.12
C VAL A 75 -3.10 -5.47 -18.21
N SER A 76 -2.44 -6.60 -18.02
CA SER A 76 -2.44 -7.74 -18.91
C SER A 76 -3.85 -8.31 -19.07
N ALA A 77 -4.15 -8.76 -20.29
CA ALA A 77 -5.41 -9.44 -20.58
C ALA A 77 -5.30 -10.93 -20.25
N VAL A 78 -6.39 -11.51 -19.77
CA VAL A 78 -6.60 -12.95 -19.69
C VAL A 78 -7.58 -13.38 -20.78
N THR A 79 -7.47 -14.63 -21.24
CA THR A 79 -8.33 -15.16 -22.29
C THR A 79 -9.61 -15.72 -21.69
N LYS A 80 -10.77 -15.23 -22.13
CA LYS A 80 -12.06 -15.83 -21.75
C LYS A 80 -12.24 -17.15 -22.49
N VAL A 81 -12.57 -18.21 -21.76
CA VAL A 81 -12.78 -19.57 -22.29
C VAL A 81 -14.07 -20.15 -21.70
N PRO A 82 -14.63 -21.26 -22.23
CA PRO A 82 -15.80 -21.89 -21.64
C PRO A 82 -15.58 -22.21 -20.15
N GLY A 83 -16.43 -21.66 -19.29
CA GLY A 83 -16.40 -21.89 -17.84
C GLY A 83 -15.49 -20.94 -17.04
N GLY A 84 -14.74 -20.03 -17.67
CA GLY A 84 -13.92 -19.07 -16.92
C GLY A 84 -12.81 -18.39 -17.74
N TYR A 85 -11.64 -18.28 -17.13
CA TYR A 85 -10.52 -17.46 -17.61
C TYR A 85 -9.22 -18.26 -17.63
N GLN A 86 -8.50 -18.18 -18.75
CA GLN A 86 -7.17 -18.74 -18.89
C GLN A 86 -6.13 -17.65 -18.65
N LEU A 87 -5.25 -17.88 -17.68
CA LEU A 87 -4.03 -17.12 -17.44
C LEU A 87 -2.89 -17.83 -18.17
N ASP A 88 -2.15 -17.11 -19.00
CA ASP A 88 -1.00 -17.64 -19.75
C ASP A 88 0.22 -16.74 -19.50
N ALA A 89 1.16 -17.25 -18.69
CA ALA A 89 2.40 -16.58 -18.31
C ALA A 89 2.26 -15.09 -17.92
N ILE A 90 1.18 -14.73 -17.22
CA ILE A 90 0.92 -13.33 -16.86
C ILE A 90 1.87 -12.89 -15.76
N ARG A 91 2.74 -11.92 -16.06
CA ARG A 91 3.69 -11.36 -15.09
C ARG A 91 3.08 -10.19 -14.34
N LYS A 92 3.18 -10.22 -13.01
CA LYS A 92 2.85 -9.09 -12.13
C LYS A 92 4.08 -8.63 -11.38
N ALA A 93 4.27 -7.32 -11.31
CA ALA A 93 5.36 -6.69 -10.60
C ALA A 93 4.92 -6.35 -9.17
N PHE A 94 5.83 -6.51 -8.21
CA PHE A 94 5.67 -6.07 -6.82
C PHE A 94 4.56 -6.78 -6.03
N VAL A 95 4.43 -8.10 -6.17
CA VAL A 95 3.41 -8.86 -5.43
C VAL A 95 3.83 -8.98 -3.97
N THR A 96 3.33 -8.07 -3.13
CA THR A 96 3.61 -8.08 -1.68
C THR A 96 3.10 -9.38 -1.06
N SER A 97 3.89 -9.94 -0.13
CA SER A 97 3.67 -11.23 0.51
C SER A 97 3.82 -12.43 -0.44
N ALA A 98 4.52 -12.28 -1.57
CA ALA A 98 4.80 -13.38 -2.50
C ALA A 98 5.38 -14.60 -1.77
N GLY A 99 4.87 -15.79 -2.11
CA GLY A 99 5.30 -17.05 -1.49
C GLY A 99 4.71 -17.34 -0.11
N HIS A 100 3.91 -16.43 0.46
CA HIS A 100 3.31 -16.58 1.79
C HIS A 100 1.78 -16.55 1.78
N VAL A 101 1.16 -16.15 0.68
CA VAL A 101 -0.29 -15.97 0.59
C VAL A 101 -1.03 -17.25 0.21
N THR A 102 -2.28 -17.31 0.64
CA THR A 102 -3.23 -18.38 0.28
C THR A 102 -4.09 -18.02 -0.92
N HIS A 103 -4.25 -16.71 -1.19
CA HIS A 103 -5.14 -16.19 -2.22
C HIS A 103 -4.55 -14.95 -2.91
N PHE A 104 -5.01 -14.69 -4.13
CA PHE A 104 -4.70 -13.51 -4.91
C PHE A 104 -5.99 -12.76 -5.28
N GLU A 105 -6.04 -11.45 -5.01
CA GLU A 105 -6.98 -10.53 -5.63
C GLU A 105 -6.33 -9.99 -6.92
N PHE A 106 -6.58 -10.70 -8.02
CA PHE A 106 -5.85 -10.54 -9.26
C PHE A 106 -6.54 -9.54 -10.18
N GLN A 107 -5.87 -8.42 -10.46
CA GLN A 107 -6.35 -7.42 -11.40
C GLN A 107 -5.95 -7.78 -12.84
N CYS A 108 -6.92 -7.83 -13.74
CA CYS A 108 -6.68 -8.17 -15.15
C CYS A 108 -7.61 -7.39 -16.08
N ARG A 109 -7.35 -7.47 -17.39
CA ARG A 109 -8.40 -7.28 -18.41
C ARG A 109 -8.87 -8.65 -18.88
N ILE A 110 -10.06 -8.74 -19.46
CA ILE A 110 -10.61 -9.98 -20.02
C ILE A 110 -10.76 -9.78 -21.53
N GLY A 111 -9.86 -10.36 -22.32
CA GLY A 111 -9.74 -10.09 -23.75
C GLY A 111 -8.78 -8.94 -24.08
N GLU A 112 -8.03 -9.08 -25.18
CA GLU A 112 -6.99 -8.13 -25.58
C GLU A 112 -7.54 -6.77 -26.02
N GLU A 113 -8.75 -6.76 -26.57
CA GLU A 113 -9.43 -5.55 -27.08
C GLU A 113 -10.03 -4.68 -25.96
N THR A 114 -10.05 -5.17 -24.72
CA THR A 114 -10.59 -4.40 -23.60
C THR A 114 -9.75 -3.15 -23.31
N PRO A 115 -10.35 -1.96 -23.12
CA PRO A 115 -9.59 -0.77 -22.74
C PRO A 115 -8.81 -0.93 -21.43
N GLN A 116 -7.65 -0.28 -21.32
CA GLN A 116 -6.83 -0.28 -20.08
C GLN A 116 -7.56 0.30 -18.86
N THR A 117 -8.58 1.13 -19.10
CA THR A 117 -9.46 1.70 -18.07
C THR A 117 -10.49 0.72 -17.52
N SER A 118 -10.66 -0.46 -18.15
CA SER A 118 -11.77 -1.39 -17.91
C SER A 118 -11.28 -2.71 -17.31
N ALA A 119 -10.65 -2.60 -16.14
CA ALA A 119 -10.08 -3.74 -15.43
C ALA A 119 -11.16 -4.56 -14.70
N SER A 120 -10.98 -5.88 -14.71
CA SER A 120 -11.72 -6.86 -13.92
C SER A 120 -10.87 -7.36 -12.75
N ARG A 121 -11.51 -8.11 -11.84
CA ARG A 121 -10.89 -8.70 -10.65
C ARG A 121 -11.24 -10.17 -10.54
N LEU A 122 -10.24 -11.01 -10.31
CA LEU A 122 -10.38 -12.43 -10.07
C LEU A 122 -9.88 -12.75 -8.67
N PHE A 123 -10.63 -13.53 -7.90
CA PHE A 123 -10.20 -14.00 -6.59
C PHE A 123 -9.72 -15.44 -6.68
N ILE A 124 -8.42 -15.65 -6.57
CA ILE A 124 -7.78 -16.90 -6.96
C ILE A 124 -7.16 -17.56 -5.73
N GLU A 125 -7.53 -18.80 -5.46
CA GLU A 125 -6.84 -19.65 -4.49
C GLU A 125 -5.45 -20.00 -5.04
N ALA A 126 -4.39 -19.71 -4.28
CA ALA A 126 -3.01 -19.85 -4.76
C ALA A 126 -2.62 -21.30 -5.08
N ASN A 127 -3.34 -22.30 -4.56
CA ASN A 127 -3.09 -23.73 -4.83
C ASN A 127 -3.88 -24.29 -6.02
N LYS A 128 -4.69 -23.47 -6.71
CA LYS A 128 -5.49 -23.88 -7.87
C LYS A 128 -4.88 -23.49 -9.22
N ILE A 129 -3.85 -22.67 -9.21
CA ILE A 129 -3.13 -22.24 -10.40
C ILE A 129 -1.62 -22.39 -10.19
N ASP A 130 -0.89 -22.42 -11.29
CA ASP A 130 0.57 -22.40 -11.27
C ASP A 130 1.05 -20.96 -11.11
N TRP A 131 2.08 -20.77 -10.29
CA TRP A 131 2.77 -19.49 -10.19
C TRP A 131 4.23 -19.68 -9.78
N GLU A 132 5.07 -18.76 -10.22
CA GLU A 132 6.50 -18.77 -9.96
C GLU A 132 6.99 -17.39 -9.54
N ILE A 133 7.76 -17.34 -8.46
CA ILE A 133 8.51 -16.14 -8.08
C ILE A 133 9.70 -16.01 -9.02
N VAL A 134 9.70 -14.96 -9.86
CA VAL A 134 10.75 -14.76 -10.88
C VAL A 134 12.08 -14.38 -10.24
N ALA A 135 12.04 -13.60 -9.16
CA ALA A 135 13.22 -13.18 -8.41
C ALA A 135 12.84 -12.85 -6.95
N PRO A 136 13.74 -13.02 -5.97
CA PRO A 136 13.49 -12.55 -4.63
C PRO A 136 13.42 -11.00 -4.59
N TRP A 137 12.64 -10.47 -3.64
CA TRP A 137 12.59 -9.03 -3.41
C TRP A 137 13.94 -8.50 -2.89
N ASP A 138 14.51 -7.53 -3.60
CA ASP A 138 15.70 -6.79 -3.18
C ASP A 138 15.53 -5.28 -3.38
N GLY A 139 14.64 -4.69 -2.60
CA GLY A 139 14.42 -3.24 -2.57
C GLY A 139 15.28 -2.51 -1.56
N LEU A 140 15.39 -1.18 -1.75
CA LEU A 140 15.96 -0.25 -0.76
C LEU A 140 15.25 -0.37 0.60
N GLY A 141 13.92 -0.26 0.58
CA GLY A 141 13.03 -0.34 1.74
C GLY A 141 12.00 -1.45 1.59
N MET A 142 11.15 -1.59 2.60
CA MET A 142 10.13 -2.63 2.70
C MET A 142 10.73 -4.05 2.56
N ARG A 143 11.97 -4.25 3.04
CA ARG A 143 12.74 -5.48 2.80
C ARG A 143 12.09 -6.74 3.39
N GLY A 144 11.17 -6.60 4.34
CA GLY A 144 10.52 -7.71 5.03
C GLY A 144 9.16 -8.10 4.47
N ASN A 145 8.73 -7.55 3.33
CA ASN A 145 7.37 -7.76 2.81
C ASN A 145 7.28 -8.68 1.57
N SER A 146 8.42 -9.17 1.06
CA SER A 146 8.49 -10.03 -0.13
C SER A 146 7.68 -9.52 -1.33
N SER A 147 7.84 -8.24 -1.72
CA SER A 147 7.23 -7.66 -2.95
C SER A 147 7.87 -8.20 -4.25
N SER A 148 7.91 -9.52 -4.39
CA SER A 148 8.56 -10.19 -5.50
C SER A 148 7.69 -10.17 -6.76
N PRO A 149 8.29 -10.19 -7.96
CA PRO A 149 7.58 -10.41 -9.21
C PRO A 149 7.13 -11.87 -9.31
N ILE A 150 5.93 -12.09 -9.84
CA ILE A 150 5.35 -13.43 -10.01
C ILE A 150 4.85 -13.58 -11.45
N ILE A 151 5.06 -14.76 -12.03
CA ILE A 151 4.39 -15.21 -13.26
C ILE A 151 3.27 -16.17 -12.87
N PHE A 152 2.08 -15.97 -13.43
CA PHE A 152 0.88 -16.77 -13.17
C PHE A 152 0.45 -17.52 -14.43
N SER A 153 0.00 -18.77 -14.27
CA SER A 153 -0.56 -19.59 -15.34
C SER A 153 -1.61 -20.54 -14.78
N GLY A 154 -2.70 -20.76 -15.53
CA GLY A 154 -3.74 -21.69 -15.10
C GLY A 154 -5.16 -21.23 -15.41
N PHE A 155 -6.11 -22.08 -15.06
CA PHE A 155 -7.53 -21.83 -15.29
C PHE A 155 -8.19 -21.29 -14.02
N VAL A 156 -8.98 -20.22 -14.16
CA VAL A 156 -9.75 -19.60 -13.09
C VAL A 156 -11.24 -19.70 -13.43
N PRO A 157 -12.08 -20.32 -12.58
CA PRO A 157 -13.52 -20.44 -12.83
C PRO A 157 -14.24 -19.09 -12.93
N GLU A 158 -15.37 -19.05 -13.64
CA GLU A 158 -16.21 -17.85 -13.75
C GLU A 158 -16.68 -17.34 -12.38
N GLU A 159 -16.97 -18.25 -11.44
CA GLU A 159 -17.46 -17.93 -10.10
C GLU A 159 -16.42 -17.18 -9.23
N ASN A 160 -15.15 -17.19 -9.64
CA ASN A 160 -14.06 -16.47 -8.98
C ASN A 160 -13.96 -15.01 -9.43
N ARG A 161 -14.73 -14.58 -10.44
CA ARG A 161 -14.78 -13.16 -10.85
C ARG A 161 -15.53 -12.33 -9.81
N LEU A 162 -14.91 -11.25 -9.37
CA LEU A 162 -15.51 -10.31 -8.43
C LEU A 162 -16.29 -9.24 -9.18
N GLY A 163 -17.60 -9.13 -8.87
CA GLY A 163 -18.49 -8.16 -9.50
C GLY A 163 -18.62 -8.33 -11.02
N PRO A 164 -19.23 -7.36 -11.74
CA PRO A 164 -19.40 -7.41 -13.19
C PRO A 164 -18.08 -7.31 -13.98
N GLU A 165 -18.05 -7.93 -15.16
CA GLU A 165 -16.92 -7.94 -16.06
C GLU A 165 -16.68 -6.51 -16.57
N HIS A 166 -15.43 -6.07 -16.51
CA HIS A 166 -14.95 -4.73 -16.93
C HIS A 166 -15.45 -3.52 -16.15
N THR A 167 -16.54 -3.64 -15.39
CA THR A 167 -17.21 -2.52 -14.69
C THR A 167 -17.26 -2.69 -13.18
N VAL A 168 -16.59 -3.71 -12.62
CA VAL A 168 -16.49 -3.89 -11.16
C VAL A 168 -15.98 -2.63 -10.45
N LEU A 169 -15.04 -1.90 -11.04
CA LEU A 169 -14.48 -0.69 -10.43
C LEU A 169 -15.49 0.46 -10.35
N ASP A 170 -16.47 0.52 -11.24
CA ASP A 170 -17.53 1.55 -11.19
C ASP A 170 -18.39 1.40 -9.91
N ILE A 171 -18.54 0.15 -9.44
CA ILE A 171 -19.27 -0.19 -8.22
C ILE A 171 -18.33 -0.15 -7.00
N ALA A 172 -17.09 -0.60 -7.18
CA ALA A 172 -16.17 -0.84 -6.08
C ALA A 172 -15.36 0.39 -5.65
N ASP A 173 -15.08 1.35 -6.54
CA ASP A 173 -14.26 2.53 -6.22
C ASP A 173 -14.73 3.27 -4.96
N PRO A 174 -16.04 3.50 -4.71
CA PRO A 174 -16.50 4.19 -3.51
C PRO A 174 -16.07 3.55 -2.18
N PHE A 175 -15.81 2.23 -2.15
CA PHE A 175 -15.37 1.54 -0.93
C PHE A 175 -13.93 1.01 -1.00
N VAL A 176 -13.39 0.75 -2.19
CA VAL A 176 -12.00 0.34 -2.38
C VAL A 176 -11.05 1.53 -2.28
N ARG A 177 -11.37 2.67 -2.93
CA ARG A 177 -10.51 3.85 -2.96
C ARG A 177 -10.12 4.36 -1.56
N PRO A 178 -11.06 4.52 -0.61
CA PRO A 178 -10.74 4.96 0.75
C PRO A 178 -9.82 3.95 1.46
N VAL A 179 -10.10 2.66 1.35
CA VAL A 179 -9.26 1.59 1.94
C VAL A 179 -7.85 1.66 1.40
N ILE A 180 -7.67 1.74 0.07
CA ILE A 180 -6.35 1.84 -0.54
C ILE A 180 -5.61 3.07 -0.03
N ALA A 181 -6.17 4.26 -0.26
CA ALA A 181 -5.48 5.52 -0.04
C ALA A 181 -5.20 5.79 1.45
N LEU A 182 -6.19 5.59 2.32
CA LEU A 182 -6.05 5.89 3.75
C LEU A 182 -5.18 4.88 4.48
N THR A 183 -5.21 3.60 4.13
CA THR A 183 -4.30 2.63 4.75
C THR A 183 -2.85 2.79 4.27
N TYR A 184 -2.62 3.23 3.02
CA TYR A 184 -1.30 3.69 2.59
C TYR A 184 -0.86 4.93 3.38
N ALA A 185 -1.73 5.92 3.52
CA ALA A 185 -1.45 7.12 4.31
C ALA A 185 -1.04 6.75 5.75
N ALA A 186 -1.81 5.88 6.40
CA ALA A 186 -1.55 5.39 7.75
C ALA A 186 -0.24 4.63 7.86
N ALA A 187 0.06 3.76 6.89
CA ALA A 187 1.31 3.01 6.87
C ALA A 187 2.50 3.98 6.81
N TYR A 188 2.48 4.99 5.93
CA TYR A 188 3.57 5.95 5.83
C TYR A 188 3.67 6.87 7.04
N LEU A 189 2.53 7.36 7.55
CA LEU A 189 2.50 8.15 8.78
C LEU A 189 3.12 7.37 9.95
N GLY A 190 2.83 6.08 10.09
CA GLY A 190 3.41 5.24 11.12
C GLY A 190 4.93 5.10 11.02
N ILE A 191 5.51 5.14 9.81
CA ILE A 191 6.98 5.21 9.62
C ILE A 191 7.52 6.50 10.25
N ALA A 192 6.88 7.64 9.98
CA ALA A 192 7.26 8.94 10.53
C ALA A 192 7.15 8.94 12.06
N SER A 193 5.98 8.54 12.57
CA SER A 193 5.65 8.52 13.99
C SER A 193 6.57 7.58 14.77
N GLY A 194 6.81 6.37 14.26
CA GLY A 194 7.66 5.38 14.93
C GLY A 194 9.12 5.83 15.02
N ALA A 195 9.65 6.42 13.94
CA ALA A 195 10.98 7.02 13.97
C ALA A 195 11.03 8.21 14.95
N PHE A 196 10.02 9.07 14.94
CA PHE A 196 9.96 10.23 15.83
C PHE A 196 9.85 9.84 17.31
N GLU A 197 9.07 8.82 17.66
CA GLU A 197 8.98 8.28 19.03
C GLU A 197 10.34 7.83 19.57
N ILE A 198 11.13 7.12 18.74
CA ILE A 198 12.49 6.72 19.10
C ILE A 198 13.37 7.95 19.30
N ALA A 199 13.24 8.96 18.43
CA ALA A 199 14.00 10.20 18.54
C ALA A 199 13.65 10.98 19.82
N MET A 200 12.40 11.02 20.25
CA MET A 200 12.00 11.68 21.49
C MET A 200 12.68 11.07 22.73
N VAL A 201 12.96 9.76 22.69
CA VAL A 201 13.68 9.06 23.76
C VAL A 201 15.20 9.29 23.67
N GLU A 202 15.77 9.22 22.46
CA GLU A 202 17.23 9.23 22.28
C GLU A 202 17.84 10.64 22.19
N MET A 203 17.08 11.66 21.77
CA MET A 203 17.58 13.04 21.66
C MET A 203 17.97 13.68 23.02
N PRO A 204 17.19 13.52 24.11
CA PRO A 204 17.57 14.04 25.43
C PRO A 204 18.52 13.14 26.22
N ARG A 205 18.94 11.99 25.68
CA ARG A 205 19.86 11.08 26.36
C ARG A 205 21.23 11.73 26.57
N MET A 206 21.76 11.58 27.78
CA MET A 206 23.09 12.10 28.13
C MET A 206 24.19 11.19 27.57
N TYR A 207 25.11 11.78 26.80
CA TYR A 207 26.30 11.08 26.30
C TYR A 207 27.43 11.12 27.33
N ARG A 208 28.44 10.26 27.16
CA ARG A 208 29.64 10.24 28.03
C ARG A 208 30.39 11.58 28.08
N SER A 209 30.24 12.40 27.06
CA SER A 209 30.77 13.78 27.03
C SER A 209 30.03 14.75 27.96
N GLY A 210 28.92 14.34 28.58
CA GLY A 210 28.04 15.20 29.39
C GLY A 210 27.03 16.01 28.57
N ALA A 211 27.17 16.06 27.24
CA ALA A 211 26.23 16.76 26.36
C ALA A 211 25.01 15.89 26.01
N ARG A 212 23.88 16.52 25.64
CA ARG A 212 22.73 15.89 24.99
C ARG A 212 22.58 16.42 23.57
N ARG A 213 22.07 15.61 22.64
CA ARG A 213 21.82 16.09 21.26
C ARG A 213 20.78 17.21 21.23
N ILE A 214 19.80 17.16 22.13
CA ILE A 214 18.74 18.16 22.25
C ILE A 214 19.25 19.53 22.71
N ASP A 215 20.47 19.65 23.26
CA ASP A 215 21.01 20.96 23.68
C ASP A 215 21.33 21.87 22.48
N ASN A 216 21.43 21.30 21.27
CA ASN A 216 21.59 22.04 20.03
C ASN A 216 20.26 22.63 19.56
N ALA A 217 20.16 23.96 19.43
CA ALA A 217 18.95 24.66 19.00
C ALA A 217 18.44 24.24 17.61
N ILE A 218 19.31 23.82 16.70
CA ILE A 218 18.92 23.27 15.38
C ILE A 218 18.17 21.95 15.56
N ASN A 219 18.63 21.08 16.47
CA ASN A 219 17.93 19.84 16.77
C ASN A 219 16.59 20.08 17.46
N GLN A 220 16.50 21.07 18.36
CA GLN A 220 15.23 21.47 18.99
C GLN A 220 14.21 21.91 17.94
N ARG A 221 14.62 22.80 17.03
CA ARG A 221 13.79 23.26 15.91
C ARG A 221 13.34 22.10 15.03
N ARG A 222 14.26 21.23 14.60
CA ARG A 222 13.93 20.05 13.78
C ARG A 222 12.91 19.16 14.48
N MET A 223 13.09 18.86 15.77
CA MET A 223 12.13 18.04 16.52
C MET A 223 10.75 18.71 16.60
N ALA A 224 10.69 20.02 16.81
CA ALA A 224 9.42 20.76 16.84
C ALA A 224 8.72 20.75 15.46
N GLU A 225 9.45 21.00 14.37
CA GLU A 225 8.91 20.99 13.01
C GLU A 225 8.40 19.59 12.62
N MET A 226 9.18 18.53 12.90
CA MET A 226 8.78 17.15 12.63
C MET A 226 7.52 16.75 13.41
N GLY A 227 7.45 17.11 14.70
CA GLY A 227 6.27 16.83 15.52
C GLY A 227 5.01 17.52 14.95
N ALA A 228 5.10 18.80 14.60
CA ALA A 228 3.99 19.54 14.00
C ALA A 228 3.55 18.94 12.66
N GLN A 229 4.51 18.52 11.82
CA GLN A 229 4.22 17.90 10.52
C GLN A 229 3.49 16.55 10.66
N ILE A 230 3.91 15.72 11.63
CA ILE A 230 3.27 14.43 11.93
C ILE A 230 1.82 14.66 12.40
N GLU A 231 1.60 15.58 13.33
CA GLU A 231 0.25 15.86 13.82
C GLU A 231 -0.66 16.44 12.74
N ALA A 232 -0.15 17.33 11.87
CA ALA A 232 -0.93 17.86 10.75
C ALA A 232 -1.33 16.76 9.75
N ALA A 233 -0.40 15.87 9.40
CA ALA A 233 -0.68 14.73 8.52
C ALA A 233 -1.69 13.76 9.14
N ARG A 234 -1.55 13.45 10.44
CA ARG A 234 -2.49 12.61 11.17
C ARG A 234 -3.88 13.22 11.23
N ALA A 235 -3.98 14.51 11.55
CA ALA A 235 -5.26 15.21 11.64
C ALA A 235 -6.01 15.16 10.31
N LEU A 236 -5.32 15.42 9.19
CA LEU A 236 -5.91 15.29 7.85
C LEU A 236 -6.39 13.86 7.59
N MET A 237 -5.53 12.86 7.78
CA MET A 237 -5.87 11.46 7.52
C MET A 237 -7.08 11.00 8.34
N LEU A 238 -7.11 11.31 9.65
CA LEU A 238 -8.22 10.92 10.52
C LEU A 238 -9.51 11.68 10.21
N ALA A 239 -9.43 12.96 9.86
CA ALA A 239 -10.61 13.73 9.43
C ALA A 239 -11.23 13.15 8.15
N VAL A 240 -10.40 12.77 7.17
CA VAL A 240 -10.88 12.13 5.94
C VAL A 240 -11.43 10.72 6.21
N ALA A 241 -10.78 9.94 7.09
CA ALA A 241 -11.28 8.64 7.49
C ALA A 241 -12.64 8.72 8.22
N SER A 242 -12.81 9.68 9.13
CA SER A 242 -14.10 9.93 9.81
C SER A 242 -15.16 10.41 8.81
N SER A 243 -14.80 11.26 7.86
CA SER A 243 -15.70 11.70 6.80
C SER A 243 -16.19 10.54 5.92
N TYR A 244 -15.38 9.50 5.71
CA TYR A 244 -15.83 8.28 5.03
C TYR A 244 -16.75 7.45 5.92
N ASP A 245 -16.36 7.24 7.19
CA ASP A 245 -17.14 6.43 8.14
C ASP A 245 -18.53 7.01 8.44
N GLU A 246 -18.65 8.34 8.36
CA GLU A 246 -19.91 9.07 8.53
C GLU A 246 -20.67 9.28 7.20
N GLU A 247 -20.24 8.65 6.11
CA GLU A 247 -20.86 8.75 4.77
C GLU A 247 -20.94 10.19 4.22
N ARG A 248 -20.03 11.07 4.67
CA ARG A 248 -19.96 12.49 4.25
C ARG A 248 -19.01 12.72 3.07
N SER A 249 -18.38 11.67 2.56
CA SER A 249 -17.38 11.78 1.50
C SER A 249 -18.03 11.91 0.13
N THR A 250 -17.69 12.98 -0.61
CA THR A 250 -18.30 13.31 -1.90
C THR A 250 -17.32 13.29 -3.07
N SER A 251 -16.03 13.07 -2.80
CA SER A 251 -14.97 13.11 -3.80
C SER A 251 -13.77 12.27 -3.35
N ASN A 252 -12.99 11.79 -4.31
CA ASN A 252 -11.72 11.09 -4.07
C ASN A 252 -10.56 12.03 -3.72
N LEU A 253 -10.74 13.35 -3.87
CA LEU A 253 -9.70 14.35 -3.67
C LEU A 253 -9.06 14.28 -2.26
N PRO A 254 -9.82 14.24 -1.15
CA PRO A 254 -9.23 14.18 0.18
C PRO A 254 -8.45 12.89 0.46
N TYR A 255 -8.81 11.78 -0.20
CA TYR A 255 -8.06 10.53 -0.09
C TYR A 255 -6.67 10.64 -0.71
N PHE A 256 -6.57 11.22 -1.91
CA PHE A 256 -5.26 11.47 -2.53
C PHE A 256 -4.44 12.45 -1.71
N GLN A 257 -5.04 13.55 -1.23
CA GLN A 257 -4.37 14.54 -0.39
C GLN A 257 -3.82 13.92 0.91
N SER A 258 -4.61 13.06 1.56
CA SER A 258 -4.17 12.34 2.76
C SER A 258 -2.96 11.45 2.49
N LYS A 259 -3.00 10.67 1.39
CA LYS A 259 -1.91 9.77 1.01
C LYS A 259 -0.61 10.53 0.77
N VAL A 260 -0.63 11.56 -0.09
CA VAL A 260 0.59 12.31 -0.44
C VAL A 260 1.14 13.01 0.80
N THR A 261 0.29 13.66 1.60
CA THR A 261 0.70 14.40 2.80
C THR A 261 1.40 13.48 3.81
N CYS A 262 0.84 12.30 4.07
CA CYS A 262 1.45 11.35 5.01
C CYS A 262 2.76 10.76 4.47
N SER A 263 2.81 10.44 3.17
CA SER A 263 4.03 9.90 2.54
C SER A 263 5.19 10.91 2.54
N GLU A 264 4.90 12.18 2.27
CA GLU A 264 5.91 13.25 2.25
C GLU A 264 6.37 13.63 3.65
N ALA A 265 5.46 13.61 4.62
CA ALA A 265 5.81 13.74 6.04
C ALA A 265 6.76 12.62 6.47
N ALA A 266 6.48 11.37 6.11
CA ALA A 266 7.38 10.24 6.39
C ALA A 266 8.76 10.43 5.78
N VAL A 267 8.81 10.87 4.52
CA VAL A 267 10.06 11.17 3.84
C VAL A 267 10.84 12.28 4.54
N ARG A 268 10.18 13.38 4.89
CA ARG A 268 10.83 14.53 5.51
C ARG A 268 11.36 14.21 6.89
N VAL A 269 10.51 13.64 7.76
CA VAL A 269 10.84 13.29 9.14
C VAL A 269 12.02 12.32 9.18
N THR A 270 11.96 11.25 8.40
CA THR A 270 13.04 10.23 8.43
C THR A 270 14.37 10.78 7.91
N GLN A 271 14.34 11.67 6.91
CA GLN A 271 15.54 12.34 6.41
C GLN A 271 16.16 13.32 7.43
N ASP A 272 15.32 14.10 8.10
CA ASP A 272 15.78 15.02 9.14
C ASP A 272 16.34 14.26 10.36
N LEU A 273 15.77 13.10 10.70
CA LEU A 273 16.31 12.20 11.74
C LEU A 273 17.66 11.59 11.36
N MET A 274 17.84 11.14 10.11
CA MET A 274 19.14 10.69 9.63
C MET A 274 20.20 11.78 9.81
N THR A 275 19.83 13.03 9.52
CA THR A 275 20.73 14.19 9.66
C THR A 275 21.00 14.56 11.12
N ALA A 276 19.97 14.54 11.98
CA ALA A 276 20.10 14.89 13.41
C ALA A 276 20.91 13.86 14.22
N PHE A 277 20.79 12.58 13.86
CA PHE A 277 21.53 11.50 14.52
C PHE A 277 22.88 11.19 13.84
N GLY A 278 23.09 11.65 12.60
CA GLY A 278 24.36 11.60 11.88
C GLY A 278 24.93 10.18 11.81
N GLY A 279 26.21 10.02 12.12
CA GLY A 279 26.89 8.72 12.09
C GLY A 279 26.22 7.62 12.93
N THR A 280 25.49 7.96 14.00
CA THR A 280 24.73 6.98 14.78
C THR A 280 23.57 6.38 13.97
N ALA A 281 22.85 7.24 13.24
CA ALA A 281 21.78 6.82 12.34
C ALA A 281 22.36 6.04 11.15
N PHE A 282 23.39 6.59 10.51
CA PHE A 282 24.02 6.00 9.33
C PHE A 282 24.67 4.64 9.59
N ALA A 283 25.26 4.44 10.78
CA ALA A 283 25.83 3.15 11.19
C ALA A 283 24.80 2.15 11.72
N GLY A 284 23.50 2.44 11.62
CA GLY A 284 22.42 1.52 12.04
C GLY A 284 22.41 1.21 13.54
N ARG A 285 22.99 2.08 14.39
CA ARG A 285 22.95 1.90 15.86
C ARG A 285 21.57 2.16 16.44
N LEU A 286 20.79 2.95 15.73
CA LEU A 286 19.36 3.16 15.92
C LEU A 286 18.67 2.88 14.58
N PRO A 287 17.42 2.41 14.58
CA PRO A 287 16.75 1.91 13.37
C PRO A 287 16.33 3.02 12.39
N PHE A 288 16.81 4.26 12.54
CA PHE A 288 16.45 5.39 11.67
C PHE A 288 16.74 5.12 10.20
N GLU A 289 17.84 4.42 9.89
CA GLU A 289 18.16 4.05 8.50
C GLU A 289 17.08 3.14 7.88
N ARG A 290 16.50 2.23 8.68
CA ARG A 290 15.40 1.37 8.24
C ARG A 290 14.15 2.20 7.95
N TYR A 291 13.73 3.07 8.87
CA TYR A 291 12.58 3.96 8.63
C TYR A 291 12.82 4.88 7.43
N PHE A 292 14.04 5.39 7.24
CA PHE A 292 14.42 6.21 6.10
C PHE A 292 14.26 5.46 4.77
N ARG A 293 14.78 4.23 4.69
CA ARG A 293 14.65 3.37 3.51
C ARG A 293 13.20 3.01 3.24
N ASP A 294 12.45 2.61 4.27
CA ASP A 294 11.04 2.24 4.16
C ASP A 294 10.16 3.44 3.77
N ALA A 295 10.44 4.65 4.26
CA ALA A 295 9.70 5.87 3.88
C ALA A 295 9.78 6.17 2.38
N ARG A 296 10.87 5.78 1.69
CA ARG A 296 11.03 6.04 0.25
C ARG A 296 9.98 5.32 -0.59
N ALA A 297 9.50 4.16 -0.14
CA ALA A 297 8.40 3.47 -0.78
C ALA A 297 7.15 4.36 -0.88
N GLY A 298 6.94 5.28 0.07
CA GLY A 298 5.77 6.17 0.07
C GLY A 298 5.61 7.06 -1.15
N ILE A 299 6.70 7.36 -1.85
CA ILE A 299 6.68 8.21 -3.03
C ILE A 299 6.22 7.46 -4.28
N VAL A 300 6.42 6.14 -4.32
CA VAL A 300 6.24 5.32 -5.55
C VAL A 300 5.21 4.20 -5.39
N MET A 301 5.04 3.63 -4.19
CA MET A 301 4.17 2.47 -3.93
C MET A 301 2.71 2.86 -3.68
N GLY A 302 1.81 1.95 -4.09
CA GLY A 302 0.37 2.14 -4.11
C GLY A 302 -0.06 2.99 -5.30
N MET A 303 0.17 4.30 -5.18
CA MET A 303 0.05 5.25 -6.27
C MET A 303 1.19 6.23 -6.12
N ALA A 304 2.04 6.37 -7.14
CA ALA A 304 3.12 7.35 -7.10
C ALA A 304 2.57 8.74 -6.81
N ASN A 305 3.27 9.56 -6.02
CA ASN A 305 2.76 10.87 -5.61
C ASN A 305 2.48 11.77 -6.82
N ASP A 306 3.34 11.74 -7.84
CA ASP A 306 3.12 12.51 -9.08
C ASP A 306 1.81 12.10 -9.78
N VAL A 307 1.52 10.79 -9.81
CA VAL A 307 0.26 10.27 -10.34
C VAL A 307 -0.93 10.70 -9.47
N ALA A 308 -0.77 10.69 -8.14
CA ALA A 308 -1.81 11.16 -7.24
C ALA A 308 -2.11 12.64 -7.48
N TYR A 309 -1.09 13.50 -7.59
CA TYR A 309 -1.25 14.91 -7.91
C TYR A 309 -1.94 15.13 -9.26
N GLN A 310 -1.56 14.39 -10.30
CA GLN A 310 -2.25 14.41 -11.60
C GLN A 310 -3.74 14.07 -11.46
N ASN A 311 -4.07 13.04 -10.68
CA ASN A 311 -5.46 12.62 -10.45
C ASN A 311 -6.26 13.63 -9.60
N MET A 312 -5.60 14.52 -8.83
CA MET A 312 -6.28 15.60 -8.11
C MET A 312 -6.75 16.73 -9.04
N ILE A 313 -6.01 17.01 -10.12
CA ILE A 313 -6.29 18.14 -11.02
C ILE A 313 -7.74 18.14 -11.54
N PRO A 314 -8.27 17.06 -12.17
CA PRO A 314 -9.64 17.07 -12.67
C PRO A 314 -10.69 17.14 -11.55
N LEU A 315 -10.34 16.76 -10.31
CA LEU A 315 -11.25 16.86 -9.16
C LEU A 315 -11.29 18.29 -8.58
N MET A 316 -10.20 19.04 -8.73
CA MET A 316 -10.10 20.44 -8.29
C MET A 316 -10.62 21.41 -9.36
N PHE A 317 -10.47 21.04 -10.64
CA PHE A 317 -10.85 21.85 -11.80
C PHE A 317 -11.69 21.00 -12.78
N PRO A 318 -12.95 20.67 -12.42
CA PRO A 318 -13.78 19.78 -13.23
C PRO A 318 -14.21 20.36 -14.59
N GLU A 319 -14.01 21.67 -14.81
CA GLU A 319 -14.39 22.40 -16.03
C GLU A 319 -13.19 22.70 -16.95
N ALA A 320 -11.97 22.26 -16.59
CA ALA A 320 -10.74 22.48 -17.36
C ALA A 320 -10.41 21.27 -18.25
#